data_AF-A0A1H4RG26-F1
#
_entry.id   AF-A0A1H4RG26-F1
#
_cell.length_a   1.000
_cell.length_b   1.000
_cell.length_c   1.000
_cell.angle_alpha   90.00
_cell.angle_beta   90.00
_cell.angle_gamma   90.00
#
_symmetry.space_group_name_H-M   'P 1'
#
loop_
_entity.id
_entity.type
_entity.pdbx_description
1 polymer ?
#
loop_
_entity_poly.entity_id
_entity_poly.type
_entity_poly.pdbx_seq_one_letter_code
_entity_poly.pdbx_strand_id
1 'polypeptide(L)'
;MPAMGMVAGRAQRERAESFRDHNRSVYDQQRRARRGPTPEIFFTKHLDNSRIVKADDPERRKEMRQFTIAMGMLFFLVMTYVWQHFSSIEMGYSIEAQKLQVEHMREENRQLHLSEAQLSDPDRIDRIARQLGLDTPQPGQVIRPDGSFANNGPVVAEAQVPSAVLR
;
A
#
# COMPACT_ATOMS: atom_id res chain seq x y z
N MET A 1 -28.57 5.35 -7.92
CA MET A 1 -29.20 5.22 -9.25
C MET A 1 -29.25 3.74 -9.67
N PRO A 2 -30.35 3.01 -9.42
CA PRO A 2 -30.59 1.67 -9.97
C PRO A 2 -31.99 1.63 -10.62
N ALA A 3 -32.12 2.06 -11.89
CA ALA A 3 -33.44 2.06 -12.55
C ALA A 3 -33.44 1.46 -13.96
N MET A 4 -32.29 1.32 -14.62
CA MET A 4 -32.27 0.93 -16.04
C MET A 4 -32.38 -0.60 -16.26
N GLY A 5 -31.79 -1.43 -15.41
CA GLY A 5 -31.81 -2.89 -15.58
C GLY A 5 -33.16 -3.56 -15.26
N MET A 6 -33.97 -2.98 -14.36
CA MET A 6 -35.31 -3.51 -14.07
C MET A 6 -36.32 -3.24 -15.18
N VAL A 7 -36.13 -2.17 -15.96
CA VAL A 7 -37.05 -1.78 -17.05
C VAL A 7 -36.89 -2.68 -18.27
N ALA A 8 -35.66 -3.06 -18.63
CA ALA A 8 -35.39 -3.99 -19.73
C ALA A 8 -35.96 -5.39 -19.45
N GLY A 9 -35.76 -5.90 -18.22
CA GLY A 9 -36.35 -7.17 -17.80
C GLY A 9 -37.88 -7.17 -17.76
N ARG A 10 -38.50 -6.02 -17.48
CA ARG A 10 -39.97 -5.85 -17.49
C ARG A 10 -40.53 -5.83 -18.92
N ALA A 11 -39.90 -5.07 -19.82
CA ALA A 11 -40.30 -5.02 -21.22
C ALA A 11 -40.19 -6.38 -21.92
N GLN A 12 -39.15 -7.16 -21.59
CA GLN A 12 -38.97 -8.51 -22.11
C GLN A 12 -40.01 -9.50 -21.57
N ARG A 13 -40.42 -9.34 -20.31
CA ARG A 13 -41.55 -10.10 -19.71
C ARG A 13 -42.88 -9.72 -20.34
N GLU A 14 -43.16 -8.44 -20.52
CA GLU A 14 -44.40 -7.93 -21.15
C GLU A 14 -44.53 -8.42 -22.60
N ARG A 15 -43.43 -8.45 -23.36
CA ARG A 15 -43.42 -9.01 -24.71
C ARG A 15 -43.68 -10.51 -24.72
N ALA A 16 -43.05 -11.25 -23.80
CA ALA A 16 -43.30 -12.69 -23.65
C ALA A 16 -44.74 -12.99 -23.22
N GLU A 17 -45.32 -12.17 -22.35
CA GLU A 17 -46.72 -12.26 -21.91
C GLU A 17 -47.68 -11.97 -23.07
N SER A 18 -47.42 -10.92 -23.86
CA SER A 18 -48.18 -10.60 -25.06
C SER A 18 -48.20 -11.74 -26.09
N PHE A 19 -47.05 -12.39 -26.31
CA PHE A 19 -47.00 -13.58 -27.18
C PHE A 19 -47.80 -14.76 -26.62
N ARG A 20 -47.82 -14.96 -25.30
CA ARG A 20 -48.60 -16.02 -24.65
C ARG A 20 -50.09 -15.76 -24.79
N ASP A 21 -50.53 -14.52 -24.60
CA ASP A 21 -51.93 -14.13 -24.73
C ASP A 21 -52.42 -14.25 -26.18
N HIS A 22 -51.58 -13.86 -27.14
CA HIS A 22 -51.88 -14.06 -28.55
C HIS A 22 -52.05 -15.55 -28.89
N ASN A 23 -51.08 -16.41 -28.49
CA ASN A 23 -51.19 -17.85 -28.71
C ASN A 23 -52.43 -18.46 -28.03
N ARG A 24 -52.77 -18.01 -26.82
CA ARG A 24 -53.98 -18.44 -26.12
C ARG A 24 -55.24 -18.06 -26.89
N SER A 25 -55.30 -16.83 -27.41
CA SER A 25 -56.43 -16.37 -28.21
C SER A 25 -56.61 -17.19 -29.50
N VAL A 26 -55.50 -17.55 -30.16
CA VAL A 26 -55.51 -18.40 -31.36
C VAL A 26 -56.00 -19.81 -31.02
N TYR A 27 -55.55 -20.38 -29.89
CA TYR A 27 -56.02 -21.67 -29.42
C TYR A 27 -57.52 -21.68 -29.11
N ASP A 28 -58.01 -20.62 -28.44
CA ASP A 28 -59.43 -20.49 -28.11
C ASP A 28 -60.31 -20.30 -29.37
N GLN A 29 -59.83 -19.57 -30.38
CA GLN A 29 -60.50 -19.47 -31.67
C GLN A 29 -60.57 -20.82 -32.39
N GLN A 30 -59.46 -21.58 -32.42
CA GLN A 30 -59.44 -22.93 -32.98
C GLN A 30 -60.41 -23.87 -32.25
N ARG A 31 -60.49 -23.77 -30.92
CA ARG A 31 -61.41 -24.57 -30.11
C ARG A 31 -62.88 -24.23 -30.41
N ARG A 32 -63.21 -22.95 -30.62
CA ARG A 32 -64.56 -22.52 -31.03
C ARG A 32 -64.94 -22.98 -32.43
N ALA A 33 -63.96 -23.10 -33.33
CA ALA A 33 -64.17 -23.60 -34.69
C ALA A 33 -64.32 -25.13 -34.77
N ARG A 34 -63.93 -25.88 -33.72
CA ARG A 34 -64.12 -27.33 -33.64
C ARG A 34 -65.56 -27.67 -33.23
N ARG A 35 -66.38 -28.07 -34.21
CA ARG A 35 -67.71 -28.67 -33.97
C ARG A 35 -67.62 -30.18 -34.18
N GLY A 36 -67.62 -30.95 -33.08
CA GLY A 36 -67.71 -32.42 -33.08
C GLY A 36 -66.47 -33.15 -32.50
N PRO A 37 -66.59 -34.45 -32.20
CA PRO A 37 -65.47 -35.28 -31.73
C PRO A 37 -64.48 -35.41 -32.88
N THR A 38 -63.33 -34.77 -32.78
CA THR A 38 -62.33 -34.78 -33.84
C THR A 38 -61.62 -36.13 -33.78
N PRO A 39 -61.50 -36.91 -34.86
CA PRO A 39 -60.64 -38.08 -34.84
C PRO A 39 -59.21 -37.61 -34.52
N GLU A 40 -58.59 -38.21 -33.50
CA GLU A 40 -57.22 -37.90 -33.08
C GLU A 40 -56.24 -38.42 -34.13
N ILE A 41 -56.15 -37.71 -35.25
CA ILE A 41 -55.09 -37.95 -36.23
C ILE A 41 -53.84 -37.31 -35.64
N PHE A 42 -53.04 -38.12 -34.96
CA PHE A 42 -51.72 -37.75 -34.48
C PHE A 42 -50.80 -37.52 -35.68
N PHE A 43 -50.86 -36.33 -36.26
CA PHE A 43 -49.79 -35.86 -37.13
C PHE A 43 -48.57 -35.64 -36.23
N THR A 44 -47.61 -36.55 -36.28
CA THR A 44 -46.28 -36.36 -35.70
C THR A 44 -45.58 -35.24 -36.45
N LYS A 45 -45.88 -33.99 -36.10
CA LYS A 45 -45.13 -32.83 -36.58
C LYS A 45 -43.72 -32.95 -36.03
N HIS A 46 -42.78 -33.32 -36.89
CA HIS A 46 -41.36 -33.22 -36.59
C HIS A 46 -40.98 -31.73 -36.55
N LEU A 47 -41.00 -31.17 -35.35
CA LEU A 47 -40.51 -29.82 -35.08
C LEU A 47 -38.99 -29.85 -35.14
N ASP A 48 -38.43 -29.59 -36.32
CA ASP A 48 -36.99 -29.44 -36.47
C ASP A 48 -36.56 -28.04 -36.00
N ASN A 49 -36.04 -27.99 -34.77
CA ASN A 49 -35.49 -26.78 -34.16
C ASN A 49 -34.02 -26.55 -34.54
N SER A 50 -33.45 -27.32 -35.47
CA SER A 50 -32.05 -27.19 -35.92
C SER A 50 -31.70 -25.78 -36.43
N ARG A 51 -32.69 -25.03 -36.91
CA ARG A 51 -32.53 -23.68 -37.47
C ARG A 51 -32.88 -22.54 -36.50
N ILE A 52 -33.29 -22.83 -35.27
CA ILE A 52 -33.56 -21.79 -34.27
C ILE A 52 -32.21 -21.28 -33.73
N VAL A 53 -31.63 -20.34 -34.47
CA VAL A 53 -30.51 -19.54 -33.96
C VAL A 53 -31.11 -18.56 -32.96
N LYS A 54 -30.71 -18.70 -31.69
CA LYS A 54 -31.08 -17.78 -30.62
C LYS A 54 -30.67 -16.38 -31.06
N ALA A 55 -31.64 -15.52 -31.36
CA ALA A 55 -31.38 -14.14 -31.76
C ALA A 55 -30.51 -13.49 -30.69
N ASP A 56 -29.35 -12.99 -31.10
CA ASP A 56 -28.43 -12.32 -30.20
C ASP A 56 -29.07 -11.01 -29.76
N ASP A 57 -29.35 -10.89 -28.46
CA ASP A 57 -29.95 -9.70 -27.88
C ASP A 57 -28.81 -8.73 -27.52
N PRO A 58 -28.57 -7.66 -28.31
CA PRO A 58 -27.41 -6.80 -28.15
C PRO A 58 -27.42 -6.03 -26.82
N GLU A 59 -28.60 -5.88 -26.19
CA GLU A 59 -28.75 -5.23 -24.90
C GLU A 59 -28.16 -6.09 -23.78
N ARG A 60 -28.45 -7.40 -23.75
CA ARG A 60 -27.87 -8.35 -22.77
C ARG A 60 -26.34 -8.38 -22.83
N ARG A 61 -25.74 -8.26 -24.02
CA ARG A 61 -24.28 -8.21 -24.18
C ARG A 61 -23.67 -6.94 -23.57
N LYS A 62 -24.36 -5.80 -23.64
CA LYS A 62 -23.92 -4.53 -23.03
C LYS A 62 -24.02 -4.59 -21.51
N GLU A 63 -25.11 -5.12 -20.97
CA GLU A 63 -25.31 -5.29 -19.52
C GLU A 63 -24.26 -6.23 -18.92
N MET A 64 -24.00 -7.38 -19.56
CA MET A 64 -22.95 -8.30 -19.11
C MET A 64 -21.58 -7.63 -19.10
N ARG A 65 -21.24 -6.85 -20.14
CA ARG A 65 -19.97 -6.11 -20.18
C ARG A 65 -19.87 -5.07 -19.08
N GLN A 66 -20.93 -4.31 -18.82
CA GLN A 66 -20.96 -3.33 -17.73
C GLN A 66 -20.81 -4.00 -16.37
N PHE A 67 -21.46 -5.14 -16.15
CA PHE A 67 -21.30 -5.94 -14.93
C PHE A 67 -19.86 -6.45 -14.75
N THR A 68 -19.25 -6.98 -15.82
CA THR A 68 -17.85 -7.42 -15.79
C THR A 68 -16.89 -6.28 -15.49
N ILE A 69 -17.10 -5.10 -16.09
CA ILE A 69 -16.27 -3.92 -15.82
C ILE A 69 -16.42 -3.48 -14.35
N ALA A 70 -17.66 -3.42 -13.84
CA ALA A 70 -17.92 -3.04 -12.46
C ALA A 70 -17.27 -4.01 -11.46
N MET A 71 -17.39 -5.33 -11.70
CA MET A 71 -16.72 -6.35 -10.89
C MET A 71 -15.20 -6.29 -11.01
N GLY A 72 -14.67 -6.04 -12.20
CA GLY A 72 -13.23 -5.84 -12.41
C GLY A 72 -12.71 -4.64 -11.62
N MET A 73 -13.40 -3.48 -11.69
CA MET A 73 -13.04 -2.30 -10.89
C MET A 73 -13.07 -2.59 -9.39
N LEU A 74 -14.14 -3.24 -8.90
CA LEU A 74 -14.24 -3.61 -7.49
C LEU A 74 -13.08 -4.51 -7.05
N PHE A 75 -12.76 -5.53 -7.86
CA PHE A 75 -11.65 -6.43 -7.60
C PHE A 75 -10.31 -5.69 -7.53
N PHE A 76 -10.01 -4.84 -8.51
CA PHE A 76 -8.79 -4.04 -8.52
C PHE A 76 -8.69 -3.13 -7.29
N LEU A 77 -9.79 -2.47 -6.91
CA LEU A 77 -9.83 -1.57 -5.76
C LEU A 77 -9.53 -2.32 -4.45
N VAL A 78 -10.13 -3.50 -4.26
CA VAL A 78 -9.84 -4.37 -3.10
C VAL A 78 -8.39 -4.86 -3.12
N MET A 79 -7.88 -5.27 -4.28
CA MET A 79 -6.49 -5.74 -4.41
C MET A 79 -5.50 -4.63 -4.06
N THR A 80 -5.70 -3.41 -4.58
CA THR A 80 -4.86 -2.25 -4.24
C THR A 80 -4.97 -1.88 -2.77
N TYR A 81 -6.16 -1.96 -2.16
CA TYR A 81 -6.34 -1.71 -0.73
C TYR A 81 -5.55 -2.71 0.12
N VAL A 82 -5.64 -4.00 -0.19
CA VAL A 82 -4.90 -5.05 0.53
C VAL A 82 -3.40 -4.87 0.33
N TRP A 83 -2.95 -4.56 -0.89
CA TRP A 83 -1.54 -4.29 -1.16
C TRP A 83 -1.04 -3.07 -0.38
N GLN A 84 -1.81 -1.98 -0.36
CA GLN A 84 -1.47 -0.79 0.42
C GLN A 84 -1.43 -1.08 1.93
N HIS A 85 -2.41 -1.84 2.43
CA HIS A 85 -2.45 -2.25 3.83
C HIS A 85 -1.22 -3.08 4.20
N PHE A 86 -0.85 -4.04 3.35
CA PHE A 86 0.35 -4.86 3.55
C PHE A 86 1.63 -4.02 3.48
N SER A 87 1.74 -3.12 2.50
CA SER A 87 2.86 -2.18 2.37
C SER A 87 2.98 -1.29 3.61
N SER A 88 1.87 -0.84 4.19
CA SER A 88 1.87 -0.05 5.42
C SER A 88 2.30 -0.87 6.64
N ILE A 89 1.99 -2.17 6.68
CA ILE A 89 2.42 -3.06 7.76
C ILE A 89 3.93 -3.31 7.67
N GLU A 90 4.45 -3.61 6.48
CA GLU A 90 5.88 -3.84 6.25
C GLU A 90 6.71 -2.55 6.45
N MET A 91 6.18 -1.40 6.03
CA MET A 91 6.78 -0.08 6.31
C MET A 91 6.69 0.30 7.80
N GLY A 92 5.66 -0.17 8.51
CA GLY A 92 5.56 0.02 9.97
C GLY A 92 6.73 -0.63 10.70
N TYR A 93 7.09 -1.86 10.30
CA TYR A 93 8.23 -2.57 10.89
C TYR A 93 9.58 -1.97 10.51
N SER A 94 9.75 -1.49 9.28
CA SER A 94 11.02 -0.85 8.87
C SER A 94 11.27 0.46 9.63
N ILE A 95 10.21 1.22 9.94
CA ILE A 95 10.28 2.42 10.78
C ILE A 95 10.65 2.07 12.22
N GLU A 96 10.07 1.01 12.78
CA GLU A 96 10.40 0.57 14.14
C GLU A 96 11.84 0.07 14.25
N ALA A 97 12.31 -0.70 13.25
CA ALA A 97 13.70 -1.14 13.17
C ALA A 97 14.69 0.03 13.05
N GLN A 98 14.36 1.05 12.23
CA GLN A 98 15.18 2.25 12.10
C GLN A 98 15.20 3.09 13.38
N LYS A 99 14.07 3.21 14.09
CA LYS A 99 14.02 3.87 15.40
C LYS A 99 14.90 3.17 16.43
N LEU A 100 14.87 1.85 16.46
CA LEU A 100 15.73 1.06 17.35
C LEU A 100 17.21 1.30 17.09
N GLN A 101 17.62 1.39 15.82
CA GLN A 101 19.00 1.71 15.45
C GLN A 101 19.42 3.10 15.91
N VAL A 102 18.55 4.11 15.74
CA VAL A 102 18.86 5.48 16.20
C VAL A 102 19.00 5.54 17.72
N GLU A 103 18.11 4.87 18.46
CA GLU A 103 18.21 4.80 19.92
C GLU A 103 19.47 4.07 20.37
N HIS A 104 19.85 2.96 19.70
CA HIS A 104 21.11 2.27 19.97
C HIS A 104 22.33 3.19 19.76
N MET A 105 22.39 3.88 18.62
CA MET A 105 23.49 4.80 18.34
C MET A 105 23.53 5.97 19.33
N ARG A 106 22.37 6.45 19.81
CA ARG A 106 22.30 7.50 20.84
C ARG A 106 22.84 7.01 22.18
N GLU A 107 22.49 5.79 22.58
CA GLU A 107 22.97 5.18 23.82
C GLU A 107 24.48 4.98 23.76
N GLU A 108 25.01 4.47 22.65
CA GLU A 108 26.46 4.31 22.42
C GLU A 108 27.17 5.67 22.48
N ASN A 109 26.64 6.68 21.81
CA ASN A 109 27.23 8.01 21.80
C ASN A 109 27.26 8.62 23.21
N ARG A 110 26.18 8.46 23.98
CA ARG A 110 26.14 8.86 25.40
C ARG A 110 27.20 8.12 26.22
N GLN A 111 27.35 6.81 26.04
CA GLN A 111 28.38 6.04 26.73
C GLN A 111 29.81 6.49 26.35
N LEU A 112 30.04 6.79 25.08
CA LEU A 112 31.31 7.33 24.60
C LEU A 112 31.63 8.67 25.24
N HIS A 113 30.68 9.61 25.29
CA HIS A 113 30.88 10.89 25.97
C HIS A 113 31.13 10.76 27.47
N LEU A 114 30.44 9.83 28.14
CA LEU A 114 30.71 9.53 29.56
C LEU A 114 32.12 8.97 29.74
N SER A 115 32.55 8.08 28.84
CA SER A 115 33.89 7.50 28.86
C SER A 115 34.95 8.58 28.61
N GLU A 116 34.74 9.44 27.62
CA GLU A 116 35.60 10.58 27.31
C GLU A 116 35.74 11.51 28.49
N ALA A 117 34.64 11.89 29.15
CA ALA A 117 34.66 12.73 30.34
C ALA A 117 35.41 12.06 31.50
N GLN A 118 35.22 10.75 31.69
CA GLN A 118 35.94 9.98 32.70
C GLN A 118 37.44 9.85 32.41
N LEU A 119 37.82 9.69 31.14
CA LEU A 119 39.23 9.59 30.73
C LEU A 119 39.92 10.95 30.77
N SER A 120 39.19 12.02 30.45
CA SER A 120 39.70 13.40 30.42
C SER A 120 39.68 14.06 31.81
N ASP A 121 39.18 13.37 32.84
CA ASP A 121 39.16 13.87 34.21
C ASP A 121 40.59 14.21 34.69
N PRO A 122 40.93 15.49 34.89
CA PRO A 122 42.27 15.93 35.23
C PRO A 122 42.77 15.32 36.55
N ASP A 123 41.88 15.12 37.53
CA ASP A 123 42.26 14.49 38.79
C ASP A 123 42.70 13.04 38.60
N ARG A 124 42.06 12.32 37.66
CA ARG A 124 42.45 10.95 37.29
C ARG A 124 43.78 10.93 36.56
N ILE A 125 43.99 11.86 35.62
CA ILE A 125 45.24 12.01 34.89
C ILE A 125 46.39 12.32 35.86
N ASP A 126 46.20 13.24 36.79
CA ASP A 126 47.22 13.63 37.78
C ASP A 126 47.56 12.49 38.75
N ARG A 127 46.59 11.66 39.12
CA ARG A 127 46.85 10.45 39.93
C ARG A 127 47.71 9.45 39.16
N ILE A 128 47.40 9.20 37.89
CA ILE A 128 48.16 8.27 37.03
C ILE A 128 49.56 8.84 36.76
N ALA A 129 49.68 10.13 36.48
CA ALA A 129 50.96 10.81 36.26
C ALA A 129 51.89 10.63 37.47
N ARG A 130 51.37 10.85 38.69
CA ARG A 130 52.13 10.64 39.93
C ARG A 130 52.54 9.18 40.14
N GLN A 131 51.69 8.21 39.80
CA GLN A 131 52.05 6.78 39.84
C GLN A 131 53.17 6.41 38.86
N LEU A 132 53.25 7.11 37.73
CA LEU A 132 54.32 6.95 36.74
C LEU A 132 55.58 7.76 37.09
N GLY A 133 55.61 8.44 38.24
CA GLY A 133 56.73 9.28 38.66
C GLY A 133 56.84 10.61 37.91
N LEU A 134 55.78 11.01 37.20
CA LEU A 134 55.69 12.31 36.54
C LEU A 134 55.14 13.34 37.55
N ASP A 135 55.74 14.52 37.59
CA ASP A 135 55.35 15.62 38.47
C ASP A 135 55.32 16.95 37.70
N THR A 136 54.69 17.95 38.29
CA THR A 136 54.51 19.27 37.69
C THR A 136 55.87 19.89 37.37
N PRO A 137 56.12 20.33 36.11
CA PRO A 137 57.41 20.87 35.73
C PRO A 137 57.73 22.15 36.52
N GLN A 138 58.97 22.28 36.99
CA GLN A 138 59.41 23.50 37.66
C GLN A 138 59.51 24.67 36.66
N PRO A 139 59.31 25.93 37.10
CA PRO A 139 59.46 27.10 36.24
C PRO A 139 60.83 27.12 35.56
N GLY A 140 60.85 27.02 34.21
CA GLY A 140 62.08 27.00 33.40
C GLY A 140 62.55 25.61 32.92
N GLN A 141 61.90 24.52 33.32
CA GLN A 141 62.28 23.14 32.95
C GLN A 141 61.72 22.68 31.59
N VAL A 142 60.81 23.44 30.98
CA VAL A 142 60.16 23.08 29.71
C VAL A 142 60.99 23.62 28.54
N ILE A 143 61.69 22.73 27.84
CA ILE A 143 62.47 23.04 26.64
C ILE A 143 61.62 22.72 25.41
N ARG A 144 61.19 23.76 24.69
CA ARG A 144 60.50 23.64 23.41
C ARG A 144 61.53 23.33 22.31
N PRO A 145 61.35 22.27 21.49
CA PRO A 145 62.37 21.81 20.53
C PRO A 145 62.64 22.81 19.39
N ASP A 146 61.77 23.81 19.22
CA ASP A 146 61.84 24.90 18.25
C ASP A 146 62.71 26.09 18.71
N GLY A 147 63.36 26.00 19.89
CA GLY A 147 64.35 26.99 20.35
C GLY A 147 63.78 28.38 20.69
N SER A 148 62.46 28.51 20.73
CA SER A 148 61.72 29.76 20.94
C SER A 148 61.61 30.14 22.42
N PHE A 149 62.74 30.32 23.12
CA PHE A 149 62.77 30.81 24.51
C PHE A 149 62.59 32.33 24.63
N ALA A 150 62.55 33.06 23.52
CA ALA A 150 62.68 34.51 23.51
C ALA A 150 61.37 35.28 23.80
N ASN A 151 60.22 34.62 23.95
CA ASN A 151 58.95 35.33 24.12
C ASN A 151 58.02 34.65 25.15
N ASN A 152 58.35 34.82 26.43
CA ASN A 152 57.44 34.52 27.56
C ASN A 152 56.32 35.59 27.70
N GLY A 153 55.80 36.08 26.57
CA GLY A 153 54.62 36.95 26.56
C GLY A 153 53.34 36.11 26.61
N PRO A 154 52.23 36.62 27.19
CA PRO A 154 50.95 35.92 27.17
C PRO A 154 50.50 35.69 25.72
N VAL A 155 50.54 34.43 25.27
CA VAL A 155 50.01 34.03 23.97
C VAL A 155 48.53 33.76 24.14
N VAL A 156 47.70 34.60 23.55
CA VAL A 156 46.26 34.42 23.50
C VAL A 156 45.97 33.26 22.54
N ALA A 157 45.29 32.21 23.02
CA ALA A 157 44.89 31.08 22.19
C ALA A 157 43.82 31.53 21.19
N GLU A 158 44.13 31.48 19.90
CA GLU A 158 43.16 31.74 18.84
C GLU A 158 42.41 30.45 18.52
N ALA A 159 41.10 30.42 18.80
CA ALA A 159 40.25 29.27 18.55
C ALA A 159 39.90 29.20 17.06
N GLN A 160 40.57 28.31 16.33
CA GLN A 160 40.26 28.05 14.93
C GLN A 160 39.07 27.09 14.86
N VAL A 161 37.89 27.63 14.52
CA VAL A 161 36.66 26.84 14.39
C VAL A 161 36.74 26.00 13.10
N PRO A 162 36.76 24.65 13.17
CA PRO A 162 36.82 23.82 11.98
C PRO A 162 35.53 23.96 11.18
N SER A 163 35.66 24.29 9.89
CA SER A 163 34.60 24.55 8.91
C SER A 163 33.70 23.34 8.58
N ALA A 164 33.78 22.25 9.35
CA ALA A 164 32.99 21.04 9.19
C ALA A 164 31.57 21.11 9.79
N VAL A 165 31.23 22.20 10.50
CA VAL A 165 29.93 22.34 11.20
C VAL A 165 28.87 23.08 10.37
N LEU A 166 29.20 23.50 9.14
CA LEU A 166 28.25 24.15 8.21
C LEU A 166 27.94 23.23 7.03
N ARG A 167 27.04 22.26 7.23
CA ARG A 167 26.30 21.66 6.11
C ARG A 167 24.96 21.06 6.53
#